data_AF-A0A3C1BA22-F1
#
_entry.id   AF-A0A3C1BA22-F1
#
_cell.length_a   1.000
_cell.length_b   1.000
_cell.length_c   1.000
_cell.angle_alpha   90.00
_cell.angle_beta   90.00
_cell.angle_gamma   90.00
#
_symmetry.space_group_name_H-M   'P 1'
#
loop_
_entity.id
_entity.type
_entity.pdbx_description
1 polymer ?
#
loop_
_entity_poly.entity_id
_entity_poly.type
_entity_poly.pdbx_seq_one_letter_code
_entity_poly.pdbx_strand_id
1 'polypeptide(L)'
;MRPKDMVLTKRGLRFKGHYYPCSIGRSGISDRKREGDGATPSGRHEIIGLLYRPDRLVPPTDWARPIGPSDLWSDDPTDQDYNMMVRVPYSSGHERLRRADPLYDLIILTNWNWPYAVKGRGSAIFLHQWRRPHYPTEGCIGLSRASLRRIAKGLRLGTKLLIT
;
A
#
# COMPACT_ATOMS: atom_id res chain seq x y z
N MET A 1 -12.32 17.31 -6.81
CA MET A 1 -12.31 15.96 -6.18
C MET A 1 -13.61 15.27 -6.50
N ARG A 2 -13.59 14.05 -7.01
CA ARG A 2 -14.81 13.29 -7.28
C ARG A 2 -15.23 12.53 -6.01
N PRO A 3 -16.52 12.24 -5.81
CA PRO A 3 -16.99 11.46 -4.66
C PRO A 3 -16.35 10.07 -4.52
N LYS A 4 -15.86 9.52 -5.64
CA LYS A 4 -15.20 8.21 -5.72
C LYS A 4 -13.70 8.24 -5.41
N ASP A 5 -13.08 9.42 -5.29
CA ASP A 5 -11.66 9.52 -4.98
C ASP A 5 -11.45 9.28 -3.47
N MET A 6 -10.34 8.62 -3.13
CA MET A 6 -9.85 8.50 -1.76
C MET A 6 -9.05 9.75 -1.41
N VAL A 7 -9.29 10.31 -0.23
CA VAL A 7 -8.60 11.55 0.19
C VAL A 7 -8.08 11.37 1.60
N LEU A 8 -6.77 11.42 1.78
CA LEU A 8 -6.14 11.44 3.08
C LEU A 8 -6.34 12.83 3.70
N THR A 9 -6.85 12.87 4.93
CA THR A 9 -7.14 14.11 5.66
C THR A 9 -6.62 14.01 7.09
N LYS A 10 -6.59 15.12 7.82
CA LYS A 10 -6.25 15.12 9.26
C LYS A 10 -7.16 14.24 10.11
N ARG A 11 -8.40 13.99 9.68
CA ARG A 11 -9.37 13.10 10.36
C ARG A 11 -9.14 11.62 10.04
N GLY A 12 -8.36 11.32 9.00
CA GLY A 12 -8.15 9.98 8.46
C GLY A 12 -8.43 9.92 6.95
N LEU A 13 -8.53 8.71 6.43
CA LEU A 13 -8.76 8.46 5.01
C LEU A 13 -10.26 8.53 4.68
N ARG A 14 -10.66 9.48 3.84
CA ARG A 14 -12.03 9.62 3.37
C ARG A 14 -12.25 8.82 2.09
N PHE A 15 -13.30 8.00 2.04
CA PHE A 15 -13.70 7.28 0.84
C PHE A 15 -15.21 6.97 0.86
N LYS A 16 -15.91 7.24 -0.26
CA LYS A 16 -17.37 7.02 -0.42
C LYS A 16 -18.22 7.53 0.75
N GLY A 17 -17.95 8.76 1.19
CA GLY A 17 -18.72 9.41 2.28
C GLY A 17 -18.35 8.96 3.70
N HIS A 18 -17.43 8.00 3.87
CA HIS A 18 -16.96 7.55 5.18
C HIS A 18 -15.54 8.04 5.47
N TYR A 19 -15.24 8.24 6.75
CA TYR A 19 -13.88 8.45 7.25
C TYR A 19 -13.39 7.19 7.94
N TYR A 20 -12.18 6.77 7.57
CA TYR A 20 -11.50 5.62 8.15
C TYR A 20 -10.28 6.11 8.92
N PRO A 21 -10.20 5.84 10.23
CA PRO A 21 -8.98 6.09 10.99
C PRO A 21 -7.80 5.34 10.36
N CYS A 22 -6.70 6.05 10.14
CA CYS A 22 -5.49 5.49 9.54
C CYS A 22 -4.23 6.02 10.23
N SER A 23 -3.12 5.32 10.04
CA SER A 23 -1.77 5.82 10.28
C SER A 23 -1.08 6.10 8.96
N ILE A 24 -0.06 6.95 9.02
CA ILE A 24 0.82 7.32 7.92
C ILE A 24 2.27 7.05 8.33
N GLY A 25 3.20 7.38 7.44
CA GLY A 25 4.63 7.32 7.72
C GLY A 25 5.02 8.05 9.00
N ARG A 26 5.97 7.49 9.77
CA ARG A 26 6.50 8.07 11.00
C ARG A 26 7.05 9.50 10.84
N SER A 27 7.46 9.86 9.63
CA SER A 27 7.97 11.19 9.28
C SER A 27 6.91 12.12 8.68
N GLY A 28 5.63 11.73 8.74
CA GLY A 28 4.52 12.51 8.20
C GLY A 28 4.35 12.39 6.69
N ILE A 29 3.81 13.44 6.06
CA ILE A 29 3.58 13.54 4.61
C ILE A 29 4.71 14.38 4.00
N SER A 30 5.26 13.95 2.86
CA SER A 30 6.35 14.66 2.17
C SER A 30 6.13 14.71 0.66
N ASP A 31 6.40 15.85 0.03
CA ASP A 31 6.54 16.01 -1.42
C ASP A 31 7.94 15.60 -1.93
N ARG A 32 8.91 15.44 -1.02
CA ARG A 32 10.30 15.05 -1.28
C ARG A 32 10.59 13.64 -0.76
N LYS A 33 9.65 12.70 -0.99
CA LYS A 33 9.78 11.30 -0.59
C LYS A 33 11.06 10.66 -1.16
N ARG A 34 11.79 9.94 -0.30
CA ARG A 34 13.00 9.15 -0.62
C ARG A 34 12.95 7.78 0.04
N GLU A 35 13.75 6.84 -0.42
CA GLU A 35 13.88 5.51 0.20
C GLU A 35 14.31 5.64 1.67
N GLY A 36 13.68 4.87 2.56
CA GLY A 36 14.00 4.85 4.00
C GLY A 36 13.62 6.10 4.83
N ASP A 37 13.08 7.17 4.23
CA ASP A 37 12.78 8.41 4.95
C ASP A 37 11.61 8.32 5.95
N GLY A 38 10.82 7.24 5.91
CA GLY A 38 9.67 7.03 6.77
C GLY A 38 8.46 7.92 6.47
N ALA A 39 8.43 8.67 5.36
CA ALA A 39 7.36 9.59 5.01
C ALA A 39 6.34 8.95 4.05
N THR A 40 5.08 9.39 4.12
CA THR A 40 4.06 9.07 3.12
C THR A 40 4.14 10.08 1.97
N PRO A 41 4.25 9.65 0.70
CA PRO A 41 4.38 10.57 -0.42
C PRO A 41 3.09 11.36 -0.66
N SER A 42 3.19 12.69 -0.66
CA SER A 42 2.11 13.57 -1.12
C SER A 42 1.89 13.42 -2.63
N GLY A 43 0.74 13.90 -3.10
CA GLY A 43 0.40 13.94 -4.51
C GLY A 43 -0.88 13.17 -4.85
N ARG A 44 -1.03 12.92 -6.16
CA ARG A 44 -2.18 12.22 -6.73
C ARG A 44 -1.71 10.86 -7.23
N HIS A 45 -2.11 9.82 -6.51
CA HIS A 45 -1.79 8.43 -6.83
C HIS A 45 -3.03 7.71 -7.34
N GLU A 46 -2.83 6.49 -7.82
CA GLU A 46 -3.87 5.59 -8.32
C GLU A 46 -3.76 4.23 -7.66
N ILE A 47 -4.91 3.61 -7.41
CA ILE A 47 -4.97 2.21 -7.02
C ILE A 47 -4.78 1.35 -8.27
N ILE A 48 -3.68 0.60 -8.32
CA ILE A 48 -3.27 -0.21 -9.48
C ILE A 48 -3.39 -1.71 -9.24
N GLY A 49 -3.67 -2.13 -8.00
CA GLY A 49 -3.79 -3.54 -7.70
C GLY A 49 -4.27 -3.80 -6.28
N LEU A 50 -4.67 -5.04 -6.05
CA LEU A 50 -5.17 -5.54 -4.79
C LEU A 50 -4.70 -6.96 -4.63
N LEU A 51 -3.90 -7.19 -3.60
CA LEU A 51 -3.35 -8.49 -3.27
C LEU A 51 -3.99 -9.00 -1.98
N TYR A 52 -4.30 -10.29 -1.89
CA TYR A 52 -4.92 -10.88 -0.72
C TYR A 52 -4.37 -12.26 -0.37
N ARG A 53 -4.48 -12.67 0.90
CA ARG A 53 -4.12 -14.01 1.37
C ARG A 53 -5.29 -14.98 1.21
N PRO A 54 -5.27 -15.88 0.20
CA PRO A 54 -6.39 -16.79 -0.05
C PRO A 54 -6.62 -17.81 1.08
N ASP A 55 -5.59 -18.10 1.87
CA ASP A 55 -5.68 -18.96 3.06
C ASP A 55 -6.33 -18.27 4.27
N ARG A 56 -6.59 -16.96 4.21
CA ARG A 56 -7.15 -16.17 5.34
C ARG A 56 -8.38 -15.37 4.97
N LEU A 57 -8.52 -14.98 3.70
CA LEU A 57 -9.56 -14.11 3.21
C LEU A 57 -10.17 -14.70 1.92
N VAL A 58 -11.49 -14.56 1.79
CA VAL A 58 -12.16 -14.61 0.49
C VAL A 58 -11.74 -13.36 -0.31
N PRO A 59 -11.51 -13.47 -1.64
CA PRO A 59 -11.20 -12.32 -2.47
C PRO A 59 -12.25 -11.21 -2.30
N PRO A 60 -11.84 -9.97 -1.97
CA PRO A 60 -12.79 -8.87 -1.76
C PRO A 60 -13.40 -8.33 -3.06
N THR A 61 -12.74 -8.58 -4.19
CA THR A 61 -13.17 -8.24 -5.56
C THR A 61 -12.71 -9.34 -6.52
N ASP A 62 -13.35 -9.42 -7.69
CA ASP A 62 -13.01 -10.34 -8.78
C ASP A 62 -11.61 -10.11 -9.38
N TRP A 63 -11.12 -8.86 -9.35
CA TRP A 63 -9.79 -8.49 -9.84
C TRP A 63 -8.68 -8.58 -8.78
N ALA A 64 -8.99 -9.00 -7.54
CA ALA A 64 -7.98 -9.20 -6.51
C ALA A 64 -7.09 -10.41 -6.83
N ARG A 65 -5.76 -10.27 -6.67
CA ARG A 65 -4.79 -11.33 -6.96
C ARG A 65 -4.29 -12.01 -5.68
N PRO A 66 -4.13 -13.34 -5.67
CA PRO A 66 -3.66 -14.05 -4.48
C PRO A 66 -2.17 -13.77 -4.21
N ILE A 67 -1.80 -13.69 -2.93
CA ILE A 67 -0.42 -13.67 -2.46
C ILE A 67 0.03 -15.12 -2.24
N GLY A 68 0.90 -15.59 -3.14
CA GLY A 68 1.55 -16.89 -3.07
C GLY A 68 2.68 -16.97 -2.02
N PRO A 69 3.14 -18.18 -1.68
CA PRO A 69 4.25 -18.39 -0.73
C PRO A 69 5.58 -17.86 -1.22
N SER A 70 5.73 -17.71 -2.54
CA SER A 70 6.95 -17.30 -3.20
C SER A 70 7.01 -15.81 -3.51
N ASP A 71 5.94 -15.06 -3.23
CA ASP A 71 5.80 -13.70 -3.74
C ASP A 71 6.45 -12.67 -2.81
N LEU A 72 7.22 -11.79 -3.42
CA LEU A 72 8.04 -10.77 -2.78
C LEU A 72 7.78 -9.39 -3.44
N TRP A 73 8.25 -8.33 -2.81
CA TRP A 73 8.33 -6.99 -3.40
C TRP A 73 9.75 -6.45 -3.25
N SER A 74 10.40 -6.12 -4.36
CA SER A 74 11.76 -5.57 -4.33
C SER A 74 11.76 -4.15 -3.78
N ASP A 75 12.57 -3.92 -2.74
CA ASP A 75 12.77 -2.62 -2.09
C ASP A 75 14.21 -2.12 -2.20
N ASP A 76 15.07 -2.84 -2.93
CA ASP A 76 16.47 -2.51 -3.12
C ASP A 76 16.66 -1.48 -4.25
N PRO A 77 17.08 -0.23 -3.95
CA PRO A 77 17.25 0.81 -4.97
C PRO A 77 18.40 0.52 -5.93
N THR A 78 19.29 -0.43 -5.64
CA THR A 78 20.40 -0.80 -6.53
C THR A 78 19.97 -1.80 -7.59
N ASP A 79 18.91 -2.57 -7.33
CA ASP A 79 18.42 -3.64 -8.19
C ASP A 79 17.69 -3.10 -9.44
N GLN A 80 17.59 -3.94 -10.47
CA GLN A 80 16.85 -3.63 -11.70
C GLN A 80 15.33 -3.74 -11.51
N ASP A 81 14.89 -4.62 -10.61
CA ASP A 81 13.49 -4.88 -10.29
C ASP A 81 12.99 -3.99 -9.16
N TYR A 82 13.72 -2.92 -8.82
CA TYR A 82 13.36 -1.99 -7.74
C TYR A 82 11.89 -1.55 -7.83
N ASN A 83 11.18 -1.67 -6.70
CA ASN A 83 9.75 -1.38 -6.55
C ASN A 83 8.83 -2.21 -7.47
N MET A 84 9.22 -3.46 -7.76
CA MET A 84 8.41 -4.44 -8.48
C MET A 84 8.07 -5.67 -7.63
N MET A 85 7.00 -6.34 -8.02
CA MET A 85 6.67 -7.66 -7.50
C MET A 85 7.61 -8.70 -8.13
N VAL A 86 8.31 -9.46 -7.28
CA VAL A 86 9.27 -10.49 -7.68
C VAL A 86 8.96 -11.81 -6.97
N ARG A 87 9.70 -12.88 -7.27
CA ARG A 87 9.46 -14.20 -6.67
C ARG A 87 10.76 -14.86 -6.23
N VAL A 88 10.70 -15.71 -5.21
CA VAL A 88 11.85 -16.55 -4.83
C VAL A 88 12.21 -17.53 -5.96
N PRO A 89 13.51 -17.85 -6.15
CA PRO A 89 14.65 -17.26 -5.44
C PRO A 89 14.94 -15.82 -5.90
N TYR A 90 15.22 -14.92 -4.95
CA TYR A 90 15.58 -13.53 -5.19
C TYR A 90 16.57 -13.07 -4.11
N SER A 91 17.72 -12.54 -4.51
CA SER A 91 18.86 -12.27 -3.62
C SER A 91 18.93 -10.83 -3.11
N SER A 92 18.39 -9.88 -3.87
CA SER A 92 18.41 -8.46 -3.53
C SER A 92 17.43 -8.13 -2.41
N GLY A 93 17.51 -6.93 -1.84
CA GLY A 93 16.58 -6.47 -0.80
C GLY A 93 15.12 -6.62 -1.23
N HIS A 94 14.30 -7.16 -0.32
CA HIS A 94 12.88 -7.39 -0.59
C HIS A 94 12.00 -7.49 0.66
N GLU A 95 10.75 -7.12 0.49
CA GLU A 95 9.67 -7.45 1.40
C GLU A 95 9.04 -8.82 1.06
N ARG A 96 8.82 -9.65 2.08
CA ARG A 96 7.99 -10.85 1.93
C ARG A 96 6.52 -10.47 1.99
N LEU A 97 5.79 -10.69 0.90
CA LEU A 97 4.36 -10.40 0.85
C LEU A 97 3.55 -11.40 1.68
N ARG A 98 3.99 -12.67 1.74
CA ARG A 98 3.38 -13.69 2.60
C ARG A 98 3.99 -13.69 4.01
N ARG A 99 3.43 -12.85 4.89
CA ARG A 99 3.86 -12.72 6.30
C ARG A 99 3.17 -13.73 7.23
N ALA A 100 3.83 -14.05 8.35
CA ALA A 100 3.22 -14.81 9.43
C ALA A 100 2.16 -13.98 10.18
N ASP A 101 2.45 -12.70 10.40
CA ASP A 101 1.50 -11.73 10.94
C ASP A 101 0.43 -11.32 9.89
N PRO A 102 -0.65 -10.60 10.28
CA PRO A 102 -1.73 -10.22 9.36
C PRO A 102 -1.51 -8.88 8.65
N LEU A 103 -0.33 -8.24 8.73
CA LEU A 103 -0.08 -6.93 8.12
C LEU A 103 -0.45 -6.93 6.63
N TYR A 104 -0.07 -8.01 5.94
CA TYR A 104 -0.23 -8.22 4.51
C TYR A 104 -1.26 -9.31 4.17
N ASP A 105 -2.27 -9.50 5.03
CA ASP A 105 -3.44 -10.30 4.67
C ASP A 105 -4.15 -9.70 3.45
N LEU A 106 -4.11 -8.37 3.32
CA LEU A 106 -4.69 -7.59 2.23
C LEU A 106 -3.80 -6.37 1.98
N ILE A 107 -3.38 -6.17 0.72
CA ILE A 107 -2.53 -5.05 0.30
C ILE A 107 -3.23 -4.35 -0.86
N ILE A 108 -3.46 -3.05 -0.75
CA ILE A 108 -3.92 -2.21 -1.87
C ILE A 108 -2.69 -1.48 -2.41
N LEU A 109 -2.37 -1.73 -3.68
CA LEU A 109 -1.19 -1.17 -4.34
C LEU A 109 -1.48 0.24 -4.86
N THR A 110 -0.55 1.17 -4.62
CA THR A 110 -0.56 2.50 -5.24
C THR A 110 0.43 2.53 -6.41
N ASN A 111 0.25 3.48 -7.34
CA ASN A 111 1.22 3.71 -8.42
C ASN A 111 2.40 4.60 -8.00
N TRP A 112 2.67 4.76 -6.70
CA TRP A 112 3.87 5.51 -6.30
C TRP A 112 5.12 4.84 -6.85
N ASN A 113 5.89 5.61 -7.60
CA ASN A 113 7.16 5.17 -8.20
C ASN A 113 7.04 3.89 -9.06
N TRP A 114 5.91 3.73 -9.76
CA TRP A 114 5.58 2.56 -10.58
C TRP A 114 4.82 3.01 -11.85
N PRO A 115 4.96 2.36 -13.02
CA PRO A 115 5.75 1.14 -13.31
C PRO A 115 7.21 1.42 -13.68
N TYR A 116 7.61 2.68 -13.81
CA TYR A 116 8.99 3.03 -14.10
C TYR A 116 9.62 3.59 -12.84
N ALA A 117 10.19 2.71 -12.03
CA ALA A 117 10.73 3.07 -10.73
C ALA A 117 12.01 3.90 -10.87
N VAL A 118 11.99 5.09 -10.29
CA VAL A 118 13.18 5.91 -10.11
C VAL A 118 13.87 5.46 -8.83
N LYS A 119 15.10 4.95 -8.96
CA LYS A 119 15.92 4.44 -7.86
C LYS A 119 16.01 5.44 -6.71
N GLY A 120 15.81 4.96 -5.48
CA GLY A 120 15.93 5.77 -4.25
C GLY A 120 14.75 6.72 -3.97
N ARG A 121 13.69 6.72 -4.79
CA ARG A 121 12.50 7.56 -4.58
C ARG A 121 11.47 6.95 -3.61
N GLY A 122 11.79 5.81 -3.02
CA GLY A 122 10.89 5.05 -2.15
C GLY A 122 10.14 3.97 -2.92
N SER A 123 9.91 2.86 -2.23
CA SER A 123 9.25 1.66 -2.74
C SER A 123 8.12 1.23 -1.80
N ALA A 124 7.36 0.21 -2.22
CA ALA A 124 6.37 -0.51 -1.41
C ALA A 124 5.31 0.39 -0.71
N ILE A 125 4.94 1.53 -1.31
CA ILE A 125 3.93 2.42 -0.72
C ILE A 125 2.53 1.86 -0.95
N PHE A 126 2.00 1.18 0.06
CA PHE A 126 0.71 0.49 0.02
C PHE A 126 -0.29 1.06 1.02
N LEU A 127 -1.54 0.59 0.91
CA LEU A 127 -2.46 0.55 2.06
C LEU A 127 -2.52 -0.87 2.57
N HIS A 128 -2.33 -1.05 3.87
CA HIS A 128 -2.33 -2.37 4.50
C HIS A 128 -2.85 -2.30 5.95
N GLN A 129 -2.95 -3.46 6.61
CA GLN A 129 -3.42 -3.50 7.99
C GLN A 129 -2.35 -2.91 8.93
N TRP A 130 -2.69 -2.02 9.85
CA TRP A 130 -1.74 -1.56 10.87
C TRP A 130 -1.43 -2.68 11.89
N ARG A 131 -0.31 -2.54 12.62
CA ARG A 131 0.02 -3.46 13.75
C ARG A 131 -0.93 -3.29 14.93
N ARG A 132 -1.21 -2.04 15.27
CA ARG A 132 -2.18 -1.60 16.28
C ARG A 132 -2.70 -0.21 15.88
N PRO A 133 -3.87 0.22 16.40
CA PRO A 133 -4.43 1.52 16.05
C PRO A 133 -3.42 2.65 16.12
N HIS A 134 -3.35 3.44 15.05
CA HIS A 134 -2.50 4.62 14.90
C HIS A 134 -0.98 4.38 14.96
N TYR A 135 -0.50 3.14 14.97
CA TYR A 135 0.93 2.87 14.91
C TYR A 135 1.52 3.34 13.57
N PRO A 136 2.56 4.19 13.57
CA PRO A 136 3.11 4.77 12.35
C PRO A 136 3.73 3.70 11.45
N THR A 137 3.74 3.97 10.15
CA THR A 137 4.35 3.11 9.12
C THR A 137 5.72 3.67 8.70
N GLU A 138 6.36 3.03 7.73
CA GLU A 138 7.56 3.55 7.07
C GLU A 138 7.26 4.29 5.76
N GLY A 139 5.98 4.59 5.50
CA GLY A 139 5.52 5.40 4.37
C GLY A 139 4.15 4.98 3.84
N CYS A 140 3.73 3.75 4.11
CA CYS A 140 2.40 3.23 3.81
C CYS A 140 1.27 3.94 4.56
N ILE A 141 0.03 3.67 4.19
CA ILE A 141 -1.15 4.04 4.97
C ILE A 141 -1.65 2.79 5.71
N GLY A 142 -1.58 2.81 7.04
CA GLY A 142 -2.04 1.72 7.90
C GLY A 142 -3.51 1.89 8.30
N LEU A 143 -4.32 0.84 8.21
CA LEU A 143 -5.75 0.85 8.52
C LEU A 143 -6.12 -0.34 9.43
N SER A 144 -7.28 -0.27 10.09
CA SER A 144 -7.85 -1.47 10.72
C SER A 144 -8.25 -2.52 9.67
N ARG A 145 -8.20 -3.81 10.05
CA ARG A 145 -8.63 -4.94 9.20
C ARG A 145 -10.03 -4.73 8.61
N ALA A 146 -10.97 -4.29 9.44
CA ALA A 146 -12.35 -4.05 9.03
C ALA A 146 -12.47 -2.89 8.04
N SER A 147 -11.76 -1.78 8.28
CA SER A 147 -11.75 -0.63 7.37
C SER A 147 -11.14 -0.99 6.02
N LEU A 148 -9.99 -1.67 6.03
CA LEU A 148 -9.29 -2.09 4.82
C LEU A 148 -10.16 -3.01 3.95
N ARG A 149 -10.83 -4.00 4.57
CA ARG A 149 -11.79 -4.87 3.86
C ARG A 149 -12.98 -4.10 3.27
N ARG A 150 -13.53 -3.13 4.02
CA ARG A 150 -14.65 -2.30 3.53
C ARG A 150 -14.23 -1.41 2.37
N ILE A 151 -13.04 -0.81 2.45
CA ILE A 151 -12.44 -0.02 1.37
C ILE A 151 -12.24 -0.91 0.13
N ALA A 152 -11.59 -2.06 0.29
CA ALA A 152 -11.29 -2.98 -0.80
C ALA A 152 -12.52 -3.40 -1.60
N LYS A 153 -13.62 -3.78 -0.94
CA LYS A 153 -14.90 -4.11 -1.61
C LYS A 153 -15.48 -2.96 -2.44
N GLY A 154 -15.18 -1.72 -2.05
CA GLY A 154 -15.65 -0.53 -2.74
C GLY A 154 -14.73 -0.02 -3.84
N LEU A 155 -13.51 -0.55 -3.95
CA LEU A 155 -12.48 -0.07 -4.87
C LEU A 155 -12.70 -0.53 -6.30
N ARG A 156 -12.16 0.28 -7.22
CA ARG A 156 -11.94 -0.06 -8.61
C ARG A 156 -10.51 0.30 -8.98
N LEU A 157 -9.92 -0.41 -9.94
CA LEU A 157 -8.65 0.01 -10.54
C LEU A 157 -8.76 1.45 -11.07
N GLY A 158 -7.69 2.23 -10.92
CA GLY A 158 -7.65 3.66 -11.27
C GLY A 158 -8.39 4.58 -10.28
N THR A 159 -8.89 4.06 -9.15
CA THR A 159 -9.38 4.92 -8.06
C THR A 159 -8.25 5.84 -7.63
N LYS A 160 -8.51 7.15 -7.58
CA LYS A 160 -7.49 8.12 -7.19
C LYS A 160 -7.32 8.14 -5.68
N LEU A 161 -6.07 8.24 -5.23
CA LEU A 161 -5.68 8.48 -3.85
C LEU A 161 -4.99 9.85 -3.79
N LEU A 162 -5.61 10.79 -3.09
CA LEU A 162 -5.11 12.14 -2.93
C LEU A 162 -4.50 12.29 -1.54
N ILE A 163 -3.22 12.70 -1.49
CA ILE A 163 -2.46 12.92 -0.27
C ILE A 163 -1.91 14.34 -0.31
N THR A 164 -2.28 15.16 0.68
CA THR A 164 -1.92 16.58 0.78
C THR A 164 -1.56 16.92 2.22
#